data_AF-A0A524MI14-F1
#
_entry.id   AF-A0A524MI14-F1
#
_cell.length_a   1.000
_cell.length_b   1.000
_cell.length_c   1.000
_cell.angle_alpha   90.00
_cell.angle_beta   90.00
_cell.angle_gamma   90.00
#
_symmetry.space_group_name_H-M   'P 1'
#
loop_
_entity.id
_entity.type
_entity.pdbx_description
1 polymer ?
#
loop_
_entity_poly.entity_id
_entity_poly.type
_entity_poly.pdbx_seq_one_letter_code
_entity_poly.pdbx_strand_id
1 'polypeptide(L)'
;MTTATKIVNYTQEQTALAKSAYVESPTKETVAKLAELFGKTAKSVIAKLSREGVYVKAVRVSKAGGVVVSKDALVTNIAHLMGVNEEKLDGLEAAPKASLILIANAMLWQQSVIDTAKRDVPGA
;
A
#
# COMPACT_ATOMS: atom_id res chain seq x y z
N MET A 1 35.68 3.48 30.70
CA MET A 1 34.93 2.85 29.59
C MET A 1 33.54 2.50 30.12
N THR A 2 32.57 3.41 29.96
CA THR A 2 31.22 3.22 30.49
C THR A 2 30.44 2.34 29.52
N THR A 3 30.29 1.06 29.84
CA THR A 3 29.48 0.12 29.06
C THR A 3 28.01 0.46 29.23
N ALA A 4 27.43 1.15 28.23
CA ALA A 4 26.00 1.37 28.15
C ALA A 4 25.31 0.03 27.91
N THR A 5 24.73 -0.55 28.97
CA THR A 5 23.92 -1.76 28.91
C THR A 5 22.70 -1.50 28.02
N LYS A 6 22.74 -1.99 26.79
CA LYS A 6 21.64 -1.91 25.83
C LYS A 6 20.45 -2.67 26.41
N ILE A 7 19.43 -1.96 26.89
CA ILE A 7 18.17 -2.57 27.30
C ILE A 7 17.51 -3.13 26.04
N VAL A 8 17.64 -4.44 25.85
CA VAL A 8 17.10 -5.16 24.69
C VAL A 8 15.59 -5.31 24.88
N ASN A 9 14.82 -4.42 24.25
CA ASN A 9 13.36 -4.42 24.38
C ASN A 9 12.70 -5.61 23.63
N TYR A 10 13.40 -6.24 22.69
CA TYR A 10 12.94 -7.45 21.99
C TYR A 10 14.08 -8.46 21.92
N THR A 11 13.85 -9.70 22.35
CA THR A 11 14.83 -10.77 22.15
C THR A 11 15.03 -11.05 20.65
N GLN A 12 16.12 -11.74 20.31
CA GLN A 12 16.36 -12.14 18.91
C GLN A 12 15.25 -13.06 18.42
N GLU A 13 14.79 -13.98 19.27
CA GLU A 13 13.68 -14.90 18.99
C GLU A 13 12.36 -14.15 18.75
N GLN A 14 12.02 -13.18 19.62
CA GLN A 14 10.83 -12.34 19.42
C GLN A 14 10.89 -11.55 18.11
N THR A 15 12.09 -11.09 17.73
CA THR A 15 12.31 -10.36 16.49
C THR A 15 12.15 -11.25 15.26
N ALA A 16 12.67 -12.48 15.31
CA ALA A 16 12.52 -13.47 14.24
C ALA A 16 11.06 -13.89 14.07
N LEU A 17 10.38 -14.19 15.18
CA LEU A 17 8.96 -14.57 15.20
C LEU A 17 8.08 -13.44 14.66
N ALA A 18 8.30 -12.20 15.11
CA ALA A 18 7.54 -11.05 14.64
C ALA A 18 7.68 -10.85 13.12
N LYS A 19 8.90 -10.98 12.58
CA LYS A 19 9.16 -10.89 11.13
C LYS A 19 8.43 -12.00 10.39
N SER A 20 8.60 -13.25 10.79
CA SER A 20 7.99 -14.41 10.12
C SER A 20 6.47 -14.29 10.09
N ALA A 21 5.85 -14.08 11.26
CA ALA A 21 4.39 -13.99 11.36
C ALA A 21 3.81 -12.82 10.55
N TYR A 22 4.49 -11.66 10.57
CA TYR A 22 4.02 -10.50 9.83
C TYR A 22 4.21 -10.62 8.31
N VAL A 23 5.30 -11.24 7.86
CA VAL A 23 5.52 -11.49 6.42
C VAL A 23 4.49 -12.48 5.87
N GLU A 24 4.13 -13.50 6.65
CA GLU A 24 3.10 -14.47 6.29
C GLU A 24 1.69 -13.87 6.25
N SER A 25 1.38 -12.96 7.18
CA SER A 25 0.09 -12.26 7.23
C SER A 25 0.29 -10.80 7.63
N PRO A 26 0.52 -9.88 6.66
CA PRO A 26 0.84 -8.47 6.93
C PRO A 26 -0.40 -7.64 7.30
N THR A 27 -1.13 -8.08 8.32
CA THR A 27 -2.41 -7.50 8.76
C THR A 27 -2.29 -6.79 10.10
N LYS A 28 -3.28 -5.94 10.42
CA LYS A 28 -3.37 -5.31 11.74
C LYS A 28 -3.65 -6.33 12.84
N GLU A 29 -4.38 -7.40 12.54
CA GLU A 29 -4.65 -8.49 13.50
C GLU A 29 -3.38 -9.22 13.88
N THR A 30 -2.49 -9.50 12.93
CA THR A 30 -1.18 -10.09 13.22
C THR A 30 -0.37 -9.22 14.18
N VAL A 31 -0.36 -7.90 13.96
CA VAL A 31 0.29 -6.95 14.89
C VAL A 31 -0.35 -6.99 16.28
N ALA A 32 -1.67 -7.10 16.37
CA ALA A 32 -2.38 -7.19 17.65
C ALA A 32 -2.04 -8.50 18.40
N LYS A 33 -2.05 -9.64 17.71
CA LYS A 33 -1.66 -10.94 18.26
C LYS A 33 -0.21 -10.95 18.76
N LEU A 34 0.71 -10.38 17.99
CA LEU A 34 2.13 -10.23 18.39
C LEU A 34 2.27 -9.31 19.60
N ALA A 35 1.48 -8.23 19.67
CA ALA A 35 1.49 -7.31 20.79
C ALA A 35 1.04 -8.00 22.09
N GLU A 36 -0.06 -8.77 22.04
CA GLU A 36 -0.53 -9.59 23.16
C GLU A 36 0.51 -10.64 23.57
N LEU A 37 1.06 -11.39 22.59
CA LEU A 37 2.05 -12.45 22.83
C LEU A 37 3.32 -11.93 23.51
N PHE A 38 3.77 -10.71 23.15
CA PHE A 38 4.98 -10.11 23.71
C PHE A 38 4.72 -9.24 24.94
N GLY A 39 3.46 -9.06 25.36
CA GLY A 39 3.09 -8.12 26.43
C GLY A 39 3.46 -6.68 26.10
N LYS A 40 3.33 -6.28 24.83
CA LYS A 40 3.71 -4.95 24.31
C LYS A 40 2.52 -4.27 23.63
N THR A 41 2.67 -2.99 23.31
CA THR A 41 1.67 -2.27 22.53
C THR A 41 1.83 -2.53 21.03
N ALA A 42 0.74 -2.51 20.28
CA ALA A 42 0.77 -2.58 18.81
C ALA A 42 1.70 -1.53 18.18
N LYS A 43 1.77 -0.31 18.76
CA LYS A 43 2.69 0.74 18.33
C LYS A 43 4.16 0.33 18.46
N SER A 44 4.54 -0.38 19.52
CA SER A 44 5.89 -0.90 19.71
C SER A 44 6.23 -1.98 18.68
N VAL A 45 5.29 -2.88 18.39
CA VAL A 45 5.45 -3.95 17.39
C VAL A 45 5.61 -3.35 15.99
N ILE A 46 4.76 -2.39 15.61
CA ILE A 46 4.88 -1.67 14.33
C ILE A 46 6.24 -0.97 14.21
N ALA A 47 6.67 -0.26 15.26
CA ALA A 47 7.98 0.40 15.25
C ALA A 47 9.13 -0.61 15.08
N LYS A 48 9.01 -1.80 15.70
CA LYS A 48 9.99 -2.86 15.53
C LYS A 48 9.98 -3.42 14.11
N LEU A 49 8.82 -3.81 13.57
CA LEU A 49 8.67 -4.30 12.20
C LEU A 49 9.14 -3.27 11.14
N SER A 50 8.93 -1.97 11.41
CA SER A 50 9.39 -0.89 10.54
C SER A 50 10.92 -0.74 10.55
N ARG A 51 11.56 -0.86 11.72
CA ARG A 51 13.04 -0.87 11.81
C ARG A 51 13.66 -2.10 11.16
N GLU A 52 12.95 -3.23 11.17
CA GLU A 52 13.32 -4.45 10.47
C GLU A 52 13.00 -4.40 8.96
N GLY A 53 12.36 -3.32 8.48
CA GLY A 53 12.05 -3.12 7.06
C GLY A 53 10.89 -3.94 6.51
N VAL A 54 10.18 -4.71 7.34
CA VAL A 54 9.11 -5.63 6.89
C VAL A 54 7.70 -5.03 7.01
N TYR A 55 7.53 -3.94 7.77
CA TYR A 55 6.20 -3.36 8.00
C TYR A 55 5.62 -2.72 6.74
N VAL A 56 4.44 -3.19 6.30
CA VAL A 56 3.70 -2.61 5.18
C VAL A 56 2.61 -1.71 5.74
N LYS A 57 2.69 -0.41 5.41
CA LYS A 57 1.69 0.56 5.87
C LYS A 57 0.35 0.22 5.23
N ALA A 58 -0.68 0.06 6.07
CA ALA A 58 -2.03 -0.25 5.58
C ALA A 58 -2.49 0.82 4.57
N VAL A 59 -2.88 0.37 3.38
CA VAL A 59 -3.52 1.21 2.38
C VAL A 59 -4.84 1.69 2.96
N ARG A 60 -5.05 3.02 2.97
CA ARG A 60 -6.33 3.57 3.45
C ARG A 60 -7.41 3.18 2.45
N VAL A 61 -8.33 2.32 2.87
CA VAL A 61 -9.57 2.04 2.14
C VAL A 61 -10.67 2.98 2.64
N SER A 62 -11.50 3.48 1.73
CA SER A 62 -12.67 4.29 2.03
C SER A 62 -13.77 3.41 2.62
N LYS A 63 -14.81 4.01 3.22
CA LYS A 63 -15.99 3.28 3.72
C LYS A 63 -16.68 2.42 2.64
N ALA A 64 -16.46 2.73 1.36
CA ALA A 64 -16.97 1.98 0.22
C ALA A 64 -16.00 0.88 -0.29
N GLY A 65 -14.96 0.54 0.47
CA GLY A 65 -13.99 -0.52 0.11
C GLY A 65 -12.93 -0.12 -0.92
N GLY A 66 -13.11 0.99 -1.65
CA GLY A 66 -12.12 1.48 -2.61
C GLY A 66 -10.91 2.14 -1.92
N VAL A 67 -9.71 1.90 -2.44
CA VAL A 67 -8.48 2.60 -2.03
C VAL A 67 -8.71 4.12 -2.08
N VAL A 68 -8.38 4.84 -1.01
CA VAL A 68 -8.47 6.30 -0.98
C VAL A 68 -7.35 6.87 -1.84
N VAL A 69 -7.64 7.09 -3.12
CA VAL A 69 -6.77 7.81 -4.04
C VAL A 69 -7.05 9.32 -3.93
N SER A 70 -6.02 10.18 -3.90
CA SER A 70 -6.22 11.64 -3.95
C SER A 70 -6.73 12.06 -5.33
N LYS A 71 -7.24 13.29 -5.45
CA LYS A 71 -7.64 13.80 -6.78
C LYS A 71 -6.42 13.90 -7.71
N ASP A 72 -5.31 14.42 -7.19
CA ASP A 72 -4.06 14.56 -7.95
C ASP A 72 -3.61 13.20 -8.48
N ALA A 73 -3.58 12.17 -7.62
CA ALA A 73 -3.20 10.82 -8.06
C ALA A 73 -4.19 10.24 -9.10
N LEU A 74 -5.47 10.62 -9.08
CA LEU A 74 -6.40 10.24 -10.15
C LEU A 74 -6.04 10.95 -11.47
N VAL A 75 -5.72 12.24 -11.42
CA VAL A 75 -5.28 13.01 -12.60
C VAL A 75 -3.99 12.45 -13.17
N THR A 76 -2.98 12.17 -12.33
CA THR A 76 -1.73 11.55 -12.75
C THR A 76 -1.98 10.18 -13.41
N ASN A 77 -2.85 9.35 -12.82
CA ASN A 77 -3.20 8.05 -13.41
C ASN A 77 -3.89 8.20 -14.76
N ILE A 78 -4.80 9.16 -14.89
CA ILE A 78 -5.48 9.47 -16.16
C ILE A 78 -4.46 9.93 -17.21
N ALA A 79 -3.54 10.84 -16.87
CA ALA A 79 -2.48 11.29 -17.76
C ALA A 79 -1.62 10.12 -18.26
N HIS A 80 -1.24 9.22 -17.34
CA HIS A 80 -0.46 8.04 -17.67
C HIS A 80 -1.21 7.07 -18.58
N LEU A 81 -2.49 6.80 -18.30
CA LEU A 81 -3.34 5.96 -19.16
C LEU A 81 -3.57 6.57 -20.55
N MET A 82 -3.61 7.90 -20.65
CA MET A 82 -3.69 8.63 -21.92
C MET A 82 -2.35 8.71 -22.66
N GLY A 83 -1.22 8.41 -22.00
CA GLY A 83 0.11 8.60 -22.56
C GLY A 83 0.48 10.08 -22.77
N VAL A 84 -0.04 10.98 -21.94
CA VAL A 84 0.24 12.43 -22.02
C VAL A 84 0.94 12.93 -20.75
N ASN A 85 1.61 14.07 -20.86
CA ASN A 85 2.15 14.76 -19.69
C ASN A 85 1.02 15.33 -18.84
N GLU A 86 1.19 15.26 -17.52
CA GLU A 86 0.21 15.76 -16.53
C GLU A 86 -0.14 17.24 -16.72
N GLU A 87 0.82 18.05 -17.18
CA GLU A 87 0.62 19.47 -17.50
C GLU A 87 -0.49 19.71 -18.54
N LYS A 88 -0.79 18.73 -19.41
CA LYS A 88 -1.90 18.83 -20.37
C LYS A 88 -3.27 18.64 -19.73
N LEU A 89 -3.32 18.15 -18.49
CA LEU A 89 -4.53 17.95 -17.70
C LEU A 89 -4.63 18.97 -16.56
N ASP A 90 -3.86 20.05 -16.60
CA ASP A 90 -3.95 21.13 -15.62
C ASP A 90 -5.38 21.67 -15.54
N GLY A 91 -5.92 21.79 -14.32
CA GLY A 91 -7.32 22.15 -14.05
C GLY A 91 -8.28 20.96 -13.94
N LEU A 92 -7.87 19.73 -14.31
CA LEU A 92 -8.71 18.54 -14.16
C LEU A 92 -8.95 18.17 -12.69
N GLU A 93 -8.03 18.51 -11.79
CA GLU A 93 -8.13 18.33 -10.34
C GLU A 93 -9.29 19.14 -9.71
N ALA A 94 -9.72 20.21 -10.37
CA ALA A 94 -10.90 20.98 -9.98
C ALA A 94 -12.21 20.17 -10.13
N ALA A 95 -12.22 19.14 -10.99
CA ALA A 95 -13.41 18.33 -11.23
C ALA A 95 -13.86 17.56 -9.96
N PRO A 96 -15.15 17.16 -9.89
CA PRO A 96 -15.63 16.30 -8.81
C PRO A 96 -14.86 14.98 -8.78
N LYS A 97 -14.49 14.52 -7.58
CA LYS A 97 -13.73 13.26 -7.42
C LYS A 97 -14.46 12.07 -8.02
N ALA A 98 -15.79 12.04 -7.95
CA ALA A 98 -16.61 10.99 -8.54
C ALA A 98 -16.44 10.92 -10.06
N SER A 99 -16.37 12.06 -10.75
CA SER A 99 -16.15 12.13 -12.19
C SER A 99 -14.75 11.62 -12.56
N LEU A 100 -13.72 12.01 -11.81
CA LEU A 100 -12.35 11.51 -12.01
C LEU A 100 -12.26 9.98 -11.86
N ILE A 101 -12.96 9.41 -10.88
CA ILE A 101 -13.03 7.94 -10.69
C ILE A 101 -13.69 7.27 -11.90
N LEU A 102 -14.80 7.82 -12.41
CA LEU A 102 -15.48 7.25 -13.59
C LEU A 102 -14.57 7.23 -14.82
N ILE A 103 -13.85 8.33 -15.07
CA ILE A 103 -12.92 8.44 -16.20
C ILE A 103 -11.78 7.43 -16.05
N ALA A 104 -11.13 7.37 -14.89
CA ALA A 104 -10.04 6.44 -14.63
C ALA A 104 -10.48 4.97 -14.79
N ASN A 105 -11.67 4.62 -14.27
CA ASN A 105 -12.21 3.27 -14.41
C ASN A 105 -12.54 2.90 -15.87
N ALA A 106 -13.10 3.85 -16.64
CA ALA A 106 -13.39 3.62 -18.06
C ALA A 106 -12.10 3.35 -18.85
N MET A 107 -11.03 4.11 -18.59
CA MET A 107 -9.72 3.91 -19.22
C MET A 107 -9.07 2.58 -18.84
N LEU A 108 -9.12 2.19 -17.56
CA LEU A 108 -8.61 0.89 -17.11
C LEU A 108 -9.36 -0.27 -17.76
N TRP A 109 -10.67 -0.16 -17.90
CA TRP A 109 -11.47 -1.16 -18.61
C TRP A 109 -11.04 -1.26 -20.08
N GLN A 110 -10.88 -0.12 -20.77
CA GLN A 110 -10.42 -0.08 -22.15
C GLN A 110 -9.03 -0.71 -22.30
N GLN A 111 -8.10 -0.41 -21.39
CA GLN A 111 -6.76 -1.01 -21.40
C GLN A 111 -6.81 -2.54 -21.21
N SER A 112 -7.65 -3.02 -20.29
CA SER A 112 -7.85 -4.46 -20.07
C SER A 112 -8.40 -5.17 -21.30
N VAL A 113 -9.34 -4.54 -22.02
CA VAL A 113 -9.88 -5.06 -23.28
C VAL A 113 -8.78 -5.15 -24.35
N ILE A 114 -7.97 -4.10 -24.49
CA ILE A 114 -6.82 -4.09 -25.42
C ILE A 114 -5.81 -5.18 -25.07
N ASP A 115 -5.47 -5.32 -23.78
CA ASP A 115 -4.50 -6.31 -23.33
C ASP A 115 -5.00 -7.74 -23.54
N THR A 116 -6.30 -7.98 -23.34
CA THR A 116 -6.92 -9.28 -23.63
C THR A 116 -6.87 -9.58 -25.12
N ALA A 117 -7.24 -8.61 -25.97
CA ALA A 117 -7.18 -8.76 -27.42
C ALA A 117 -5.75 -9.03 -27.95
N LYS A 118 -4.72 -8.48 -27.31
CA LYS A 118 -3.32 -8.75 -27.65
C LYS A 118 -2.84 -10.15 -27.23
N ARG A 119 -3.43 -10.74 -26.18
CA ARG A 119 -3.08 -12.10 -25.72
C ARG A 119 -3.74 -13.18 -26.58
N ASP A 120 -4.90 -12.91 -27.15
CA ASP A 120 -5.64 -13.82 -28.04
C ASP A 120 -5.14 -13.79 -29.50
N VAL A 121 -4.01 -13.13 -29.79
CA VAL A 121 -3.34 -13.26 -31.08
C VAL A 121 -2.51 -14.55 -31.07
N PRO A 122 -2.87 -15.60 -31.84
CA PRO A 122 -2.08 -16.82 -31.88
C PRO A 122 -0.82 -16.58 -32.71
N GLY A 123 0.33 -16.57 -32.04
CA GLY A 123 1.65 -16.53 -32.68
C GLY A 123 2.24 -15.12 -32.83
N ALA A 124 2.98 -14.71 -31.80
CA ALA A 124 4.14 -13.84 -31.93
C ALA A 124 5.32 -14.52 -31.24
#